data_AF-A0A2N0QV87-F1
#
_entry.id   AF-A0A2N0QV87-F1
#
_cell.length_a   1.000
_cell.length_b   1.000
_cell.length_c   1.000
_cell.angle_alpha   90.00
_cell.angle_beta   90.00
_cell.angle_gamma   90.00
#
_symmetry.space_group_name_H-M   'P 1'
#
loop_
_entity.id
_entity.type
_entity.pdbx_description
1 polymer ?
#
loop_
_entity_poly.entity_id
_entity_poly.type
_entity_poly.pdbx_seq_one_letter_code
_entity_poly.pdbx_strand_id
1 'polypeptide(L)'
;MTAKTSIQAQVIPKFGEQKKAFSIDELKQLINAAKSMSDLDQAKRYLCSYFIPSSNPHGIFMWWSEIKYLEHILDKNISKLICPITKVFYTQSEQGPSQKVEFNINKWFMVKYSTVCVATCNLQKSRIFKLGGQLYLNIFLGFLHILRPISTFESITHQAVKFIFFHVQDIWYSGDWNFTEYIINWLAGVSTERKMYSILYLKSG
;
A
#
# COMPACT_ATOMS: atom_id res chain seq x y z
N MET A 1 25.43 35.12 12.21
CA MET A 1 25.14 33.71 12.54
C MET A 1 23.77 33.36 11.99
N THR A 2 23.70 32.66 10.86
CA THR A 2 22.45 32.21 10.25
C THR A 2 22.45 30.69 10.32
N ALA A 3 21.62 30.13 11.19
CA ALA A 3 21.49 28.69 11.38
C ALA A 3 20.95 28.07 10.08
N LYS A 4 21.77 27.25 9.42
CA LYS A 4 21.32 26.37 8.35
C LYS A 4 20.38 25.34 8.96
N THR A 5 19.08 25.55 8.82
CA THR A 5 18.07 24.53 9.07
C THR A 5 18.34 23.37 8.11
N SER A 6 18.85 22.26 8.65
CA SER A 6 19.03 21.02 7.90
C SER A 6 17.64 20.55 7.43
N ILE A 7 17.34 20.76 6.16
CA ILE A 7 16.23 20.08 5.49
C ILE A 7 16.66 18.63 5.41
N GLN A 8 16.27 17.83 6.40
CA GLN A 8 16.34 16.38 6.30
C GLN A 8 15.62 16.00 5.01
N ALA A 9 16.38 15.46 4.05
CA ALA A 9 15.83 14.91 2.82
C ALA A 9 14.69 13.96 3.22
N GLN A 10 13.46 14.35 2.89
CA GLN A 10 12.31 13.48 3.09
C GLN A 10 12.60 12.20 2.31
N VAL A 11 12.96 11.15 3.02
CA VAL A 11 13.03 9.80 2.49
C VAL A 11 11.65 9.55 1.91
N ILE A 12 11.53 9.56 0.58
CA ILE A 12 10.34 9.05 -0.07
C ILE A 12 10.27 7.59 0.38
N PRO A 13 9.24 7.19 1.14
CA PRO A 13 9.18 5.83 1.65
C PRO A 13 9.13 4.90 0.45
N LYS A 14 10.08 3.97 0.34
CA LYS A 14 10.00 2.81 -0.57
C LYS A 14 8.98 1.79 -0.03
N PHE A 15 7.85 2.30 0.41
CA PHE A 15 6.79 1.54 1.02
C PHE A 15 6.09 0.73 -0.06
N GLY A 16 5.89 -0.56 0.21
CA GLY A 16 5.27 -1.48 -0.76
C GLY A 16 6.24 -2.11 -1.77
N GLU A 17 7.54 -1.81 -1.70
CA GLU A 17 8.56 -2.40 -2.60
C GLU A 17 9.27 -3.62 -1.99
N GLN A 18 9.10 -3.85 -0.69
CA GLN A 18 9.78 -4.94 0.01
C GLN A 18 9.25 -6.30 -0.47
N LYS A 19 10.19 -7.24 -0.68
CA LYS A 19 9.91 -8.61 -1.08
C LYS A 19 9.88 -9.59 0.10
N LYS A 20 10.61 -9.27 1.17
CA LYS A 20 10.66 -10.07 2.40
C LYS A 20 9.60 -9.60 3.38
N ALA A 21 9.08 -10.50 4.20
CA ALA A 21 8.16 -10.14 5.28
C ALA A 21 8.85 -9.23 6.30
N PHE A 22 8.05 -8.36 6.94
CA PHE A 22 8.52 -7.56 8.05
C PHE A 22 9.00 -8.46 9.20
N SER A 23 10.19 -8.17 9.75
CA SER A 23 10.75 -8.86 10.90
C SER A 23 11.03 -7.89 12.03
N ILE A 24 10.41 -8.15 13.18
CA ILE A 24 10.69 -7.39 14.40
C ILE A 24 12.12 -7.59 14.88
N ASP A 25 12.70 -8.77 14.66
CA ASP A 25 14.05 -9.08 15.11
C ASP A 25 15.10 -8.41 14.22
N GLU A 26 14.85 -8.28 12.92
CA GLU A 26 15.69 -7.48 12.03
C GLU A 26 15.65 -5.99 12.44
N LEU A 27 14.46 -5.45 12.75
CA LEU A 27 14.35 -4.09 13.25
C LEU A 27 15.12 -3.90 14.58
N LYS A 28 15.02 -4.85 15.52
CA LYS A 28 15.81 -4.83 16.77
C LYS A 28 17.30 -4.85 16.49
N GLN A 29 17.77 -5.69 15.57
CA GLN A 29 19.18 -5.76 15.18
C GLN A 29 19.68 -4.43 14.62
N LEU A 30 18.91 -3.80 13.72
CA LEU A 30 19.25 -2.49 13.15
C LEU A 30 19.33 -1.40 14.22
N ILE A 31 18.41 -1.38 15.18
CA ILE A 31 18.42 -0.43 16.30
C ILE A 31 19.61 -0.70 17.23
N ASN A 32 19.90 -1.98 17.51
CA ASN A 32 20.98 -2.36 18.43
C ASN A 32 22.37 -2.10 17.86
N ALA A 33 22.54 -2.21 16.55
CA ALA A 33 23.78 -1.93 15.84
C ALA A 33 24.12 -0.43 15.74
N ALA A 34 23.13 0.46 15.90
CA ALA A 34 23.34 1.91 15.88
C ALA A 34 24.27 2.33 17.04
N LYS A 35 25.31 3.10 16.72
CA LYS A 35 26.27 3.66 17.70
C LYS A 35 25.89 5.07 18.14
N SER A 36 25.10 5.76 17.32
CA SER A 36 24.64 7.13 17.55
C SER A 36 23.20 7.33 17.04
N MET A 37 22.61 8.48 17.37
CA MET A 37 21.26 8.84 16.89
C MET A 37 21.17 8.97 15.36
N SER A 38 22.25 9.36 14.69
CA SER A 38 22.31 9.43 13.22
C SER A 38 22.33 8.05 12.56
N ASP A 39 22.86 7.03 13.25
CA ASP A 39 22.96 5.67 12.70
C ASP A 39 21.60 4.94 12.67
N LEU A 40 20.58 5.49 13.35
CA LEU A 40 19.23 4.93 13.37
C LEU A 40 18.47 5.08 12.05
N ASP A 41 19.01 5.81 11.08
CA ASP A 41 18.33 6.05 9.80
C ASP A 41 18.06 4.76 9.03
N GLN A 42 18.89 3.73 9.19
CA GLN A 42 18.63 2.42 8.59
C GLN A 42 17.39 1.75 9.21
N ALA A 43 17.27 1.77 10.55
CA ALA A 43 16.10 1.23 11.26
C ALA A 43 14.82 2.00 10.91
N LYS A 44 14.90 3.34 10.82
CA LYS A 44 13.79 4.20 10.40
C LYS A 44 13.33 3.87 8.98
N ARG A 45 14.27 3.77 8.03
CA ARG A 45 13.98 3.41 6.63
C ARG A 45 13.38 2.01 6.52
N TYR A 46 13.88 1.06 7.29
CA TYR A 46 13.33 -0.29 7.36
C TYR A 46 11.86 -0.23 7.79
N LEU A 47 11.55 0.41 8.91
CA LEU A 47 10.17 0.55 9.38
C LEU A 47 9.28 1.26 8.35
N CYS A 48 9.72 2.39 7.79
CA CYS A 48 8.96 3.14 6.78
C CYS A 48 8.80 2.40 5.44
N SER A 49 9.52 1.31 5.19
CA SER A 49 9.31 0.47 4.01
C SER A 49 8.14 -0.51 4.16
N TYR A 50 7.69 -0.76 5.40
CA TYR A 50 6.56 -1.64 5.72
C TYR A 50 5.36 -0.90 6.29
N PHE A 51 5.56 0.30 6.87
CA PHE A 51 4.51 1.07 7.53
C PHE A 51 4.46 2.49 7.00
N ILE A 52 3.24 2.98 6.74
CA ILE A 52 3.01 4.37 6.36
C ILE A 52 1.78 4.93 7.10
N PRO A 53 1.91 6.06 7.81
CA PRO A 53 0.76 6.73 8.42
C PRO A 53 -0.18 7.29 7.36
N SER A 54 -1.48 7.24 7.64
CA SER A 54 -2.53 7.77 6.79
C SER A 54 -3.43 8.71 7.57
N SER A 55 -3.75 9.86 6.98
CA SER A 55 -4.71 10.81 7.52
C SER A 55 -6.13 10.51 7.06
N ASN A 56 -6.31 9.78 5.95
CA ASN A 56 -7.63 9.37 5.49
C ASN A 56 -7.53 8.06 4.69
N PRO A 57 -8.03 6.92 5.21
CA PRO A 57 -8.57 6.77 6.58
C PRO A 57 -7.47 6.99 7.63
N HIS A 58 -7.86 7.44 8.84
CA HIS A 58 -6.92 7.64 9.95
C HIS A 58 -6.39 6.28 10.45
N GLY A 59 -5.07 6.13 10.46
CA GLY A 59 -4.40 4.91 10.89
C GLY A 59 -3.01 4.73 10.27
N ILE A 60 -2.56 3.49 10.21
CA ILE A 60 -1.35 3.06 9.51
C ILE A 60 -1.73 2.04 8.44
N PHE A 61 -1.11 2.12 7.28
CA PHE A 61 -1.07 1.00 6.34
C PHE A 61 0.18 0.16 6.57
N MET A 62 0.00 -1.16 6.64
CA MET A 62 1.05 -2.16 6.67
C MET A 62 1.15 -2.86 5.31
N TRP A 63 2.38 -3.01 4.81
CA TRP A 63 2.67 -3.79 3.61
C TRP A 63 3.00 -5.24 3.96
N TRP A 64 2.18 -6.15 3.46
CA TRP A 64 2.39 -7.59 3.51
C TRP A 64 3.03 -8.06 2.20
N SER A 65 4.35 -8.16 2.18
CA SER A 65 5.13 -8.45 0.97
C SER A 65 4.80 -9.78 0.30
N GLU A 66 4.53 -10.82 1.07
CA GLU A 66 4.35 -12.19 0.57
C GLU A 66 3.09 -12.33 -0.27
N ILE A 67 1.99 -11.76 0.22
CA ILE A 67 0.67 -11.78 -0.43
C ILE A 67 0.37 -10.49 -1.20
N LYS A 68 1.33 -9.56 -1.27
CA LYS A 68 1.21 -8.24 -1.91
C LYS A 68 -0.03 -7.48 -1.46
N TYR A 69 -0.30 -7.50 -0.16
CA TYR A 69 -1.51 -6.95 0.43
C TYR A 69 -1.23 -5.71 1.29
N LEU A 70 -2.19 -4.79 1.30
CA LEU A 70 -2.17 -3.61 2.16
C LEU A 70 -3.23 -3.77 3.24
N GLU A 71 -2.78 -3.84 4.49
CA GLU A 71 -3.69 -3.86 5.63
C GLU A 71 -3.77 -2.47 6.23
N HIS A 72 -5.00 -2.00 6.47
CA HIS A 72 -5.24 -0.78 7.22
C HIS A 72 -5.42 -1.11 8.71
N ILE A 73 -4.61 -0.49 9.55
CA ILE A 73 -4.55 -0.73 10.99
C ILE A 73 -4.93 0.57 11.70
N LEU A 74 -5.99 0.49 12.50
CA LEU A 74 -6.49 1.62 13.29
C LEU A 74 -5.49 2.00 14.39
N ASP A 75 -5.46 3.29 14.73
CA ASP A 75 -4.47 3.86 15.66
C ASP A 75 -4.39 3.13 17.01
N LYS A 76 -5.55 2.74 17.55
CA LYS A 76 -5.67 2.02 18.83
C LYS A 76 -4.91 0.69 18.89
N ASN A 77 -4.57 0.09 17.75
CA ASN A 77 -3.92 -1.21 17.67
C ASN A 77 -2.42 -1.12 17.33
N ILE A 78 -1.89 0.08 17.04
CA ILE A 78 -0.51 0.24 16.54
C ILE A 78 0.54 -0.21 17.56
N SER A 79 0.33 0.09 18.84
CA SER A 79 1.28 -0.26 19.90
C SER A 79 1.46 -1.77 20.07
N LYS A 80 0.49 -2.58 19.62
CA LYS A 80 0.60 -4.05 19.58
C LYS A 80 1.46 -4.55 18.42
N LEU A 81 1.57 -3.77 17.36
CA LEU A 81 2.22 -4.15 16.10
C LEU A 81 3.67 -3.65 16.04
N ILE A 82 3.86 -2.36 16.36
CA ILE A 82 5.18 -1.74 16.47
C ILE A 82 5.50 -1.66 17.95
N CYS A 83 5.98 -2.77 18.50
CA CYS A 83 6.42 -2.83 19.89
C CYS A 83 7.44 -1.70 20.17
N PRO A 84 7.37 -1.06 21.35
CA PRO A 84 8.35 -0.06 21.74
C PRO A 84 9.75 -0.70 21.84
N ILE A 85 10.61 -0.46 20.86
CA ILE A 85 12.04 -0.80 20.94
C ILE A 85 12.80 0.45 21.31
N THR A 86 13.50 0.39 22.44
CA THR A 86 14.26 1.49 23.01
C THR A 86 15.76 1.24 22.88
N LYS A 87 16.53 2.28 22.56
CA LYS A 87 17.99 2.30 22.58
C LYS A 87 18.47 3.54 23.32
N VAL A 88 19.42 3.34 24.23
CA VAL A 88 20.04 4.44 24.99
C VAL A 88 21.42 4.72 24.40
N PHE A 89 21.71 6.00 24.20
CA PHE A 89 23.02 6.51 23.83
C PHE A 89 23.56 7.37 24.97
N TYR A 90 24.87 7.35 25.15
CA TYR A 90 25.57 8.23 26.07
C TYR A 90 26.43 9.16 25.23
N THR A 91 26.14 10.45 25.29
CA THR A 91 26.96 11.47 24.65
C THR A 91 27.88 12.09 25.70
N GLN A 92 29.18 12.09 25.44
CA GLN A 92 30.13 12.81 26.28
C GLN A 92 29.91 14.31 26.13
N SER A 93 29.73 14.99 27.25
CA SER A 93 29.80 16.45 27.32
C SER A 93 31.25 16.83 27.57
N GLU A 94 31.76 17.84 26.87
CA GLU A 94 33.15 18.31 27.04
C GLU A 94 33.43 18.84 28.46
N GLN A 95 32.39 19.20 29.22
CA GLN A 95 32.53 19.88 30.53
C GLN A 95 31.57 19.37 31.61
N GLY A 96 30.97 18.17 31.46
CA GLY A 96 29.99 17.67 32.44
C GLY A 96 29.70 16.16 32.34
N PRO A 97 28.82 15.63 33.22
CA PRO A 97 28.47 14.22 33.21
C PRO A 97 27.83 13.81 31.87
N SER A 98 28.15 12.60 31.40
CA SER A 98 27.61 12.04 30.17
C SER A 98 26.09 12.17 30.11
N GLN A 99 25.58 12.78 29.03
CA GLN A 99 24.16 12.95 28.84
C GLN A 99 23.56 11.65 28.28
N LYS A 100 22.54 11.14 28.97
CA LYS A 100 21.76 9.98 28.53
C LYS A 100 20.70 10.44 27.54
N VAL A 101 20.73 9.92 26.31
CA VAL A 101 19.72 10.16 25.28
C VAL A 101 19.01 8.86 24.95
N GLU A 102 17.70 8.83 25.14
CA GLU A 102 16.88 7.66 24.85
C GLU A 102 16.15 7.81 23.52
N PHE A 103 16.30 6.80 22.66
CA PHE A 103 15.54 6.64 21.43
C PHE A 103 14.47 5.57 21.62
N ASN A 104 13.27 5.85 21.13
CA ASN A 104 12.17 4.89 21.07
C ASN A 104 11.56 4.94 19.65
N ILE A 105 11.59 3.81 18.95
CA ILE A 105 11.17 3.75 17.54
C ILE A 105 9.67 4.04 17.38
N ASN A 106 8.83 3.55 18.29
CA ASN A 106 7.39 3.76 18.26
C ASN A 106 7.06 5.25 18.46
N LYS A 107 7.64 5.88 19.50
CA LYS A 107 7.48 7.31 19.76
C LYS A 107 7.98 8.16 18.60
N TRP A 108 9.11 7.78 17.99
CA TRP A 108 9.60 8.47 16.79
C TRP A 108 8.61 8.35 15.63
N PHE A 109 8.14 7.14 15.32
CA PHE A 109 7.25 6.89 14.19
C PHE A 109 5.87 7.55 14.36
N MET A 110 5.33 7.56 15.57
CA MET A 110 3.99 8.09 15.83
C MET A 110 3.96 9.61 16.00
N VAL A 111 5.03 10.21 16.55
CA VAL A 111 5.01 11.62 16.96
C VAL A 111 5.97 12.50 16.14
N LYS A 112 7.14 11.97 15.78
CA LYS A 112 8.20 12.76 15.12
C LYS A 112 8.22 12.57 13.60
N TYR A 113 7.75 11.43 13.11
CA TYR A 113 7.71 11.16 11.68
C TYR A 113 6.54 11.93 11.05
N SER A 114 6.86 12.93 10.22
CA SER A 114 5.90 13.88 9.69
C SER A 114 5.24 13.44 8.38
N THR A 115 5.71 12.35 7.78
CA THR A 115 5.19 11.90 6.48
C THR A 115 3.88 11.15 6.69
N VAL A 116 2.78 11.76 6.26
CA VAL A 116 1.43 11.19 6.31
C VAL A 116 0.86 11.19 4.90
N CYS A 117 0.18 10.10 4.53
CA CYS A 117 -0.45 9.96 3.22
C CYS A 117 -1.98 10.03 3.28
N VAL A 118 -2.61 10.23 2.13
CA VAL A 118 -4.04 10.02 1.93
C VAL A 118 -4.22 8.78 1.07
N ALA A 119 -5.03 7.83 1.52
CA ALA A 119 -5.37 6.66 0.71
C ALA A 119 -6.27 7.07 -0.46
N THR A 120 -5.99 6.50 -1.62
CA THR A 120 -6.78 6.70 -2.84
C THR A 120 -6.76 5.42 -3.68
N CYS A 121 -7.70 5.29 -4.60
CA CYS A 121 -7.71 4.21 -5.58
C CYS A 121 -7.63 4.85 -6.97
N ASN A 122 -6.45 4.79 -7.60
CA ASN A 122 -6.22 5.36 -8.92
C ASN A 122 -5.44 4.39 -9.80
N LEU A 123 -6.08 3.92 -10.87
CA LEU A 123 -5.54 2.87 -11.75
C LEU A 123 -4.25 3.27 -12.48
N GLN A 124 -4.03 4.58 -12.67
CA GLN A 124 -2.95 5.14 -13.49
C GLN A 124 -1.78 5.70 -12.66
N LYS A 125 -1.86 5.61 -11.33
CA LYS A 125 -0.83 6.14 -10.43
C LYS A 125 -0.04 5.02 -9.77
N SER A 126 1.24 5.28 -9.51
CA SER A 126 2.11 4.40 -8.73
C SER A 126 1.59 4.21 -7.30
N ARG A 127 2.14 3.20 -6.60
CA ARG A 127 1.82 2.90 -5.19
C ARG A 127 1.89 4.14 -4.31
N ILE A 128 2.93 4.93 -4.47
CA ILE A 128 3.10 6.21 -3.78
C ILE A 128 3.36 7.29 -4.81
N PHE A 129 2.67 8.42 -4.67
CA PHE A 129 2.87 9.60 -5.50
C PHE A 129 2.57 10.88 -4.73
N LYS A 130 3.08 12.01 -5.21
CA LYS A 130 2.76 13.34 -4.69
C LYS A 130 1.94 14.13 -5.70
N LEU A 131 0.95 14.87 -5.23
CA LEU A 131 0.16 15.80 -6.03
C LEU A 131 -0.11 17.05 -5.19
N GLY A 132 0.26 18.23 -5.69
CA GLY A 132 0.08 19.49 -4.95
C GLY A 132 0.78 19.52 -3.57
N GLY A 133 1.89 18.80 -3.41
CA GLY A 133 2.60 18.66 -2.13
C GLY A 133 2.04 17.57 -1.19
N GLN A 134 0.80 17.12 -1.40
CA GLN A 134 0.19 16.02 -0.64
C GLN A 134 0.72 14.67 -1.10
N LEU A 135 1.07 13.80 -0.14
CA LEU A 135 1.44 12.41 -0.40
C LEU A 135 0.18 11.55 -0.47
N TYR A 136 0.09 10.70 -1.50
CA TYR A 136 -0.99 9.75 -1.67
C TYR A 136 -0.45 8.31 -1.66
N LEU A 137 -1.21 7.43 -1.01
CA LEU A 137 -1.05 5.99 -1.11
C LEU A 137 -2.14 5.45 -2.04
N ASN A 138 -1.74 4.94 -3.20
CA ASN A 138 -2.64 4.20 -4.06
C ASN A 138 -2.86 2.80 -3.47
N ILE A 139 -4.07 2.48 -3.01
CA ILE A 139 -4.42 1.17 -2.45
C ILE A 139 -4.72 0.14 -3.53
N PHE A 140 -4.84 0.57 -4.79
CA PHE A 140 -5.09 -0.33 -5.91
C PHE A 140 -3.91 -1.30 -6.10
N LEU A 141 -4.14 -2.61 -5.94
CA LEU A 141 -3.08 -3.63 -6.01
C LEU A 141 -2.71 -4.02 -7.46
N GLY A 142 -3.43 -3.49 -8.45
CA GLY A 142 -3.38 -3.96 -9.83
C GLY A 142 -4.58 -4.86 -10.13
N PHE A 143 -4.77 -5.18 -11.41
CA PHE A 143 -5.78 -6.12 -11.84
C PHE A 143 -5.33 -7.56 -11.57
N LEU A 144 -6.26 -8.39 -11.11
CA LEU A 144 -6.03 -9.82 -10.92
C LEU A 144 -5.66 -10.50 -12.26
N HIS A 145 -6.27 -10.04 -13.35
CA HIS A 145 -6.06 -10.57 -14.70
C HIS A 145 -5.36 -9.53 -15.57
N ILE A 146 -4.36 -9.98 -16.32
CA ILE A 146 -3.62 -9.16 -17.28
C ILE A 146 -4.23 -9.39 -18.67
N LEU A 147 -4.46 -8.31 -19.41
CA LEU A 147 -4.90 -8.40 -20.79
C LEU A 147 -3.88 -9.15 -21.64
N ARG A 148 -4.32 -10.19 -22.32
CA ARG A 148 -3.51 -11.00 -23.23
C ARG A 148 -4.32 -11.43 -24.45
N PRO A 149 -3.69 -11.71 -25.60
CA PRO A 149 -4.40 -12.08 -26.82
C PRO A 149 -5.29 -13.31 -26.62
N ILE A 150 -6.44 -13.34 -27.30
CA ILE A 150 -7.40 -14.44 -27.21
C ILE A 150 -6.77 -15.80 -27.53
N SER A 151 -5.80 -15.84 -28.46
CA SER A 151 -5.07 -17.06 -28.86
C SER A 151 -4.19 -17.66 -27.78
N THR A 152 -3.95 -16.94 -26.67
CA THR A 152 -3.09 -17.41 -25.57
C THR A 152 -3.86 -18.19 -24.50
N PHE A 153 -5.19 -18.27 -24.61
CA PHE A 153 -6.03 -19.01 -23.68
C PHE A 153 -6.21 -20.46 -24.12
N GLU A 154 -6.39 -21.35 -23.15
CA GLU A 154 -6.61 -22.77 -23.42
C GLU A 154 -8.01 -23.03 -23.98
N SER A 155 -8.17 -24.13 -24.73
CA SER A 155 -9.46 -24.54 -25.31
C SER A 155 -10.59 -24.60 -24.28
N ILE A 156 -10.28 -25.04 -23.04
CA ILE A 156 -11.26 -25.10 -21.96
C ILE A 156 -11.79 -23.71 -21.58
N THR A 157 -10.93 -22.69 -21.56
CA THR A 157 -11.35 -21.31 -21.32
C THR A 157 -12.22 -20.79 -22.45
N HIS A 158 -11.88 -21.10 -23.71
CA HIS A 158 -12.72 -20.75 -24.86
C HIS A 158 -14.10 -21.38 -24.79
N GLN A 159 -14.19 -22.65 -24.40
CA GLN A 159 -15.47 -23.35 -24.24
C GLN A 159 -16.31 -22.74 -23.11
N ALA A 160 -15.70 -22.42 -21.97
CA ALA A 160 -16.39 -21.77 -20.86
C ALA A 160 -16.94 -20.38 -21.26
N VAL A 161 -16.16 -19.57 -21.96
CA VAL A 161 -16.60 -18.26 -22.46
C VAL A 161 -17.75 -18.41 -23.46
N LYS A 162 -17.66 -19.37 -24.40
CA LYS A 162 -18.74 -19.67 -25.34
C LYS A 162 -20.03 -20.07 -24.62
N PHE A 163 -19.93 -20.90 -23.59
CA PHE A 163 -21.07 -21.31 -22.78
C PHE A 163 -21.74 -20.11 -22.08
N ILE A 164 -20.95 -19.20 -21.50
CA ILE A 164 -21.48 -17.98 -20.89
C ILE A 164 -22.19 -17.12 -21.93
N PHE A 165 -21.58 -16.91 -23.11
CA PHE A 165 -22.17 -16.09 -24.17
C PHE A 165 -23.46 -16.69 -24.70
N PHE A 166 -23.49 -18.01 -24.91
CA PHE A 166 -24.70 -18.74 -25.26
C PHE A 166 -25.80 -18.53 -24.22
N HIS A 167 -25.47 -18.62 -22.92
CA HIS A 167 -26.44 -18.41 -21.86
C HIS A 167 -27.00 -16.97 -21.86
N VAL A 168 -26.14 -15.96 -22.03
CA VAL A 168 -26.60 -14.56 -22.15
C VAL A 168 -27.51 -14.40 -23.36
N GLN A 169 -27.12 -14.93 -24.52
CA GLN A 169 -27.87 -14.76 -25.75
C GLN A 169 -29.22 -15.47 -25.71
N ASP A 170 -29.19 -16.78 -25.46
CA ASP A 170 -30.35 -17.63 -25.71
C ASP A 170 -31.26 -17.74 -24.49
N ILE A 171 -30.69 -17.66 -23.28
CA ILE A 171 -31.48 -17.78 -22.05
C ILE A 171 -31.96 -16.43 -21.53
N TRP A 172 -31.10 -15.40 -21.49
CA TRP A 172 -31.53 -14.10 -20.95
C TRP A 172 -32.32 -13.27 -21.95
N TYR A 173 -31.96 -13.35 -23.23
CA TYR A 173 -32.52 -12.48 -24.26
C TYR A 173 -33.22 -13.23 -25.40
N SER A 174 -33.42 -14.54 -25.27
CA SER A 174 -34.14 -15.36 -26.24
C SER A 174 -33.64 -15.19 -27.68
N GLY A 175 -32.33 -15.04 -27.84
CA GLY A 175 -31.67 -14.88 -29.14
C GLY A 175 -31.50 -13.43 -29.61
N ASP A 176 -31.95 -12.42 -28.85
CA ASP A 176 -31.80 -11.01 -29.26
C ASP A 176 -30.33 -10.57 -29.20
N TRP A 177 -29.76 -10.35 -30.39
CA TRP A 177 -28.36 -10.00 -30.54
C TRP A 177 -28.03 -8.58 -30.05
N ASN A 178 -28.95 -7.62 -30.14
CA ASN A 178 -28.70 -6.25 -29.71
C ASN A 178 -28.49 -6.18 -28.19
N PHE A 179 -29.35 -6.87 -27.43
CA PHE A 179 -29.18 -6.94 -25.98
C PHE A 179 -27.96 -7.78 -25.58
N THR A 180 -27.69 -8.86 -26.31
CA THR A 180 -26.51 -9.71 -26.11
C THR A 180 -25.22 -8.92 -26.26
N GLU A 181 -25.08 -8.19 -27.37
CA GLU A 181 -23.92 -7.35 -27.64
C GLU A 181 -23.76 -6.25 -26.58
N TYR A 182 -24.84 -5.59 -26.18
CA TYR A 182 -24.82 -4.60 -25.11
C TYR A 182 -24.28 -5.20 -23.80
N ILE A 183 -24.74 -6.38 -23.38
CA ILE A 183 -24.28 -7.03 -22.15
C ILE A 183 -22.83 -7.49 -22.25
N ILE A 184 -22.41 -8.08 -23.36
CA ILE A 184 -21.01 -8.49 -23.56
C ILE A 184 -20.09 -7.26 -23.48
N ASN A 185 -20.46 -6.16 -24.15
CA ASN A 185 -19.70 -4.91 -24.08
C ASN A 185 -19.71 -4.31 -22.68
N TRP A 186 -20.82 -4.42 -21.95
CA TRP A 186 -20.92 -3.99 -20.56
C TRP A 186 -19.97 -4.79 -19.65
N LEU A 187 -19.97 -6.13 -19.76
CA LEU A 187 -19.08 -7.03 -19.02
C LEU A 187 -17.60 -6.81 -19.38
N ALA A 188 -17.30 -6.59 -20.65
CA ALA A 188 -15.97 -6.21 -21.11
C ALA A 188 -15.53 -4.87 -20.49
N GLY A 189 -16.43 -3.89 -20.44
CA GLY A 189 -16.20 -2.59 -19.78
C GLY A 189 -15.85 -2.73 -18.31
N VAL A 190 -16.63 -3.51 -17.55
CA VAL A 190 -16.35 -3.83 -16.13
C VAL A 190 -14.98 -4.48 -15.97
N SER A 191 -14.61 -5.36 -16.89
CA SER A 191 -13.34 -6.11 -16.86
C SER A 191 -12.14 -5.27 -17.28
N THR A 192 -12.34 -4.15 -18.00
CA THR A 192 -11.27 -3.35 -18.65
C THR A 192 -11.22 -1.91 -18.14
N GLU A 193 -11.33 -1.76 -16.81
CA GLU A 193 -11.07 -0.48 -16.12
C GLU A 193 -12.14 0.62 -16.30
N ARG A 194 -13.21 0.37 -17.07
CA ARG A 194 -14.23 1.40 -17.31
C ARG A 194 -15.14 1.52 -16.10
N LYS A 195 -15.25 2.74 -15.57
CA LYS A 195 -16.30 3.08 -14.59
C LYS A 195 -17.66 2.97 -15.28
N MET A 196 -18.48 2.04 -14.82
CA MET A 196 -19.84 1.87 -15.32
C MET A 196 -20.79 2.81 -14.58
N TYR A 197 -21.67 3.49 -15.32
CA TYR A 197 -22.73 4.35 -14.79
C TYR A 197 -24.10 3.65 -14.78
N SER A 198 -24.13 2.39 -15.16
CA SER A 198 -25.31 1.54 -15.20
C SER A 198 -25.10 0.28 -14.36
N ILE A 199 -26.20 -0.31 -13.90
CA ILE A 199 -26.23 -1.56 -13.16
C ILE A 199 -26.99 -2.57 -14.01
N LEU A 200 -26.47 -3.80 -14.09
CA LEU A 200 -27.23 -4.91 -14.66
C LEU A 200 -28.16 -5.47 -13.59
N TYR A 201 -29.47 -5.33 -13.81
CA TYR A 201 -30.49 -5.91 -12.94
C TYR A 201 -31.08 -7.15 -13.62
N LEU A 202 -30.80 -8.32 -13.03
CA LEU A 202 -31.36 -9.60 -13.47
C LEU A 202 -32.47 -10.00 -12.50
N LYS A 203 -33.67 -10.25 -13.05
CA LYS A 203 -34.82 -10.68 -12.27
C LYS A 203 -35.34 -12.00 -12.85
N SER A 204 -35.42 -13.02 -12.00
CA SER A 204 -36.21 -14.21 -12.34
C SER A 204 -37.69 -13.86 -12.27
N GLY A 205 -38.43 -14.28 -13.29
CA GLY A 205 -39.89 -14.40 -13.21
C GLY A 205 -40.30 -15.45 -12.19
#